data_AF-G1VCV5-F1
#
_entry.id   AF-G1VCV5-F1
#
_cell.length_a   1.000
_cell.length_b   1.000
_cell.length_c   1.000
_cell.angle_alpha   90.00
_cell.angle_beta   90.00
_cell.angle_gamma   90.00
#
_symmetry.space_group_name_H-M   'P 1'
#
loop_
_entity.id
_entity.type
_entity.pdbx_description
1 polymer ?
#
loop_
_entity_poly.entity_id
_entity_poly.type
_entity_poly.pdbx_seq_one_letter_code
_entity_poly.pdbx_strand_id
1 'polypeptide(L)'
;MTDIKEFFIASNTVSNAPDYDSNVLSTLIHTVESFARVTYQSIYLIDYYKQEFLYVSDNPLFLCGHTAKEMKELGYSFYLKYVPEEEQKMLVELNRSGFKFFDTFAFPSKPF
;
A
#
# COMPACT_ATOMS: atom_id res chain seq x y z
N MET A 1 -13.67 -16.23 -4.77
CA MET A 1 -13.73 -14.81 -4.40
C MET A 1 -12.87 -14.52 -3.18
N THR A 2 -11.85 -13.69 -3.35
CA THR A 2 -10.97 -13.20 -2.28
C THR A 2 -11.67 -12.11 -1.47
N ASP A 3 -11.55 -12.14 -0.15
CA ASP A 3 -12.07 -11.09 0.74
C ASP A 3 -11.00 -10.01 0.99
N ILE A 4 -11.41 -8.74 1.09
CA ILE A 4 -10.50 -7.61 1.41
C ILE A 4 -9.72 -7.87 2.71
N LYS A 5 -10.33 -8.56 3.68
CA LYS A 5 -9.71 -8.91 4.96
C LYS A 5 -8.48 -9.80 4.79
N GLU A 6 -8.36 -10.54 3.70
CA GLU A 6 -7.19 -11.39 3.42
C GLU A 6 -5.92 -10.56 3.16
N PHE A 7 -6.04 -9.28 2.78
CA PHE A 7 -4.90 -8.38 2.64
C PHE A 7 -4.36 -7.85 3.97
N PHE A 8 -5.10 -8.01 5.07
CA PHE A 8 -4.75 -7.53 6.40
C PHE A 8 -4.50 -8.71 7.33
N ILE A 9 -3.23 -9.10 7.43
CA ILE A 9 -2.75 -10.23 8.19
C ILE A 9 -2.10 -9.77 9.50
N ALA A 10 -1.82 -10.70 10.41
CA ALA A 10 -1.22 -10.36 11.69
C ALA A 10 0.11 -9.58 11.56
N SER A 11 0.94 -9.89 10.56
CA SER A 11 2.25 -9.25 10.35
C SER A 11 2.19 -7.84 9.75
N ASN A 12 1.04 -7.42 9.18
CA ASN A 12 0.85 -6.04 8.71
C ASN A 12 -0.20 -5.26 9.52
N THR A 13 -0.70 -5.85 10.59
CA THR A 13 -1.59 -5.17 11.54
C THR A 13 -0.77 -4.24 12.43
N VAL A 14 -1.18 -2.97 12.48
CA VAL A 14 -0.58 -1.96 13.37
C VAL A 14 -1.49 -1.78 14.58
N SER A 15 -1.07 -2.28 15.75
CA SER A 15 -1.92 -2.32 16.96
C SER A 15 -2.10 -0.97 17.65
N ASN A 16 -1.11 -0.08 17.53
CA ASN A 16 -1.11 1.23 18.19
C ASN A 16 -1.24 2.34 17.15
N ALA A 17 -2.08 3.32 17.42
CA ALA A 17 -2.17 4.51 16.58
C ALA A 17 -0.78 5.17 16.49
N PRO A 18 -0.20 5.32 15.29
CA PRO A 18 1.05 6.04 15.16
C PRO A 18 0.81 7.54 15.41
N ASP A 19 1.83 8.20 15.95
CA ASP A 19 1.83 9.65 16.02
C ASP A 19 2.12 10.21 14.62
N TYR A 20 1.06 10.70 13.97
CA TYR A 20 1.16 11.27 12.63
C TYR A 20 1.70 12.70 12.71
N ASP A 21 3.02 12.84 12.73
CA ASP A 21 3.64 14.14 12.46
C ASP A 21 3.30 14.55 11.01
N SER A 22 2.55 15.65 10.88
CA SER A 22 2.06 16.13 9.59
C SER A 22 3.18 16.58 8.66
N ASN A 23 4.29 17.09 9.19
CA ASN A 23 5.46 17.49 8.39
C ASN A 23 6.19 16.27 7.85
N VAL A 24 6.36 15.23 8.69
CA VAL A 24 6.96 13.95 8.26
C VAL A 24 6.11 13.31 7.18
N LEU A 25 4.79 13.23 7.38
CA LEU A 25 3.88 12.63 6.40
C LEU A 25 3.88 13.40 5.07
N SER A 26 3.80 14.73 5.13
CA SER A 26 3.89 15.59 3.93
C SER A 26 5.21 15.39 3.20
N THR A 27 6.33 15.34 3.92
CA THR A 27 7.66 15.11 3.33
C THR A 27 7.74 13.75 2.64
N LEU A 28 7.20 12.69 3.27
CA LEU A 28 7.16 11.35 2.68
C LEU A 28 6.34 11.33 1.38
N ILE A 29 5.14 11.92 1.40
CA ILE A 29 4.26 11.98 0.23
C ILE A 29 4.95 12.73 -0.92
N HIS A 30 5.52 13.91 -0.67
CA HIS A 30 6.21 14.68 -1.72
C HIS A 30 7.46 14.00 -2.25
N THR A 31 8.16 13.23 -1.40
CA THR A 31 9.32 12.42 -1.82
C THR A 31 8.88 11.33 -2.78
N VAL A 32 7.85 10.56 -2.42
CA VAL A 32 7.32 9.48 -3.27
C VAL A 32 6.73 10.02 -4.56
N GLU A 33 6.01 11.14 -4.49
CA GLU A 33 5.47 11.84 -5.66
C GLU A 33 6.58 12.27 -6.63
N SER A 34 7.65 12.86 -6.10
CA SER A 34 8.81 13.27 -6.91
C SER A 34 9.54 12.07 -7.50
N PHE A 35 9.71 10.99 -6.73
CA PHE A 35 10.33 9.75 -7.18
C PHE A 35 9.50 9.09 -8.30
N ALA A 36 8.17 9.01 -8.14
CA ALA A 36 7.27 8.48 -9.17
C ALA A 36 7.38 9.28 -10.47
N ARG A 37 7.41 10.62 -10.40
CA ARG A 37 7.58 11.50 -11.58
C ARG A 37 8.93 11.31 -12.28
N VAL A 38 10.02 11.27 -11.52
CA VAL A 38 11.38 11.20 -12.09
C VAL A 38 11.68 9.82 -12.68
N THR A 39 11.14 8.76 -12.08
CA THR A 39 11.37 7.37 -12.53
C THR A 39 10.30 6.87 -13.50
N TYR A 40 9.21 7.61 -13.65
CA TYR A 40 8.01 7.20 -14.40
C TYR A 40 7.44 5.85 -13.93
N GLN A 41 7.61 5.52 -12.65
CA GLN A 41 7.09 4.31 -12.04
C GLN A 41 5.70 4.57 -11.43
N SER A 42 4.81 3.60 -11.57
CA SER A 42 3.51 3.61 -10.89
C SER A 42 3.70 3.19 -9.43
N ILE A 43 3.42 4.09 -8.49
CA ILE A 43 3.72 3.90 -7.07
C ILE A 43 2.51 4.29 -6.24
N TYR A 44 2.25 3.53 -5.19
CA TYR A 44 1.31 3.90 -4.14
C TYR A 44 1.95 3.78 -2.76
N LEU A 45 1.37 4.48 -1.78
CA LEU A 45 1.74 4.42 -0.37
C LEU A 45 0.51 4.01 0.43
N ILE A 46 0.62 2.96 1.25
CA ILE A 46 -0.47 2.45 2.08
C ILE A 46 -0.21 2.82 3.53
N ASP A 47 -1.25 3.30 4.21
CA ASP A 47 -1.33 3.37 5.66
C ASP A 47 -1.98 2.08 6.18
N TYR A 48 -1.19 1.19 6.77
CA TYR A 48 -1.70 -0.09 7.30
C TYR A 48 -2.48 0.05 8.62
N TYR A 49 -2.33 1.17 9.35
CA TYR A 49 -3.16 1.45 10.52
C TYR A 49 -4.58 1.85 10.10
N LYS A 50 -4.69 2.77 9.13
CA LYS A 50 -5.99 3.21 8.58
C LYS A 50 -6.55 2.30 7.49
N GLN A 51 -5.74 1.39 6.97
CA GLN A 51 -6.07 0.49 5.87
C GLN A 51 -6.46 1.24 4.58
N GLU A 52 -5.80 2.36 4.31
CA GLU A 52 -6.09 3.26 3.18
C GLU A 52 -4.84 3.59 2.36
N PHE A 53 -5.05 4.07 1.13
CA PHE A 53 -3.98 4.59 0.29
C PHE A 53 -3.73 6.06 0.59
N LEU A 54 -2.55 6.40 1.13
CA LEU A 54 -2.13 7.78 1.37
C LEU A 54 -1.79 8.50 0.06
N TYR A 55 -1.10 7.80 -0.84
CA TYR A 55 -0.68 8.31 -2.14
C TYR A 55 -0.86 7.26 -3.23
N VAL A 56 -1.22 7.69 -4.42
CA VAL A 56 -1.27 6.87 -5.65
C VAL A 56 -0.77 7.77 -6.78
N SER A 57 0.21 7.31 -7.55
CA SER A 57 0.69 8.00 -8.74
C SER A 57 -0.40 8.12 -9.78
N ASP A 58 -0.52 9.29 -10.39
CA ASP A 58 -1.51 9.52 -11.44
C ASP A 58 -1.04 8.93 -12.78
N ASN A 59 -1.41 7.66 -13.01
CA ASN A 59 -1.11 6.94 -14.25
C ASN A 59 -2.37 6.18 -14.70
N PRO A 60 -3.17 6.74 -15.63
CA PRO A 60 -4.43 6.14 -16.06
C PRO A 60 -4.31 4.73 -16.63
N LEU A 61 -3.18 4.38 -17.27
CA LEU A 61 -2.97 3.02 -17.79
C LEU A 61 -2.83 2.00 -16.67
N PHE A 62 -2.14 2.37 -15.59
CA PHE A 62 -2.00 1.54 -14.39
C PHE A 62 -3.31 1.47 -13.60
N LEU A 63 -4.10 2.55 -13.61
CA LEU A 63 -5.33 2.68 -12.83
C LEU A 63 -6.59 2.23 -13.59
N CYS A 64 -6.45 1.46 -14.66
CA CYS A 64 -7.58 0.96 -15.46
C CYS A 64 -8.52 2.09 -15.96
N GLY A 65 -7.96 3.26 -16.27
CA GLY A 65 -8.69 4.46 -16.69
C GLY A 65 -9.21 5.35 -15.56
N HIS A 66 -8.99 4.99 -14.30
CA HIS A 66 -9.36 5.81 -13.15
C HIS A 66 -8.35 6.90 -12.83
N THR A 67 -8.82 7.95 -12.19
CA THR A 67 -7.93 8.92 -11.54
C THR A 67 -7.36 8.35 -10.24
N ALA A 68 -6.20 8.86 -9.80
CA ALA A 68 -5.64 8.52 -8.50
C ALA A 68 -6.64 8.73 -7.34
N LYS A 69 -7.49 9.76 -7.44
CA LYS A 69 -8.53 10.06 -6.44
C LYS A 69 -9.59 8.96 -6.37
N GLU A 70 -10.14 8.55 -7.52
CA GLU A 70 -11.15 7.49 -7.61
C GLU A 70 -10.60 6.15 -7.09
N MET A 71 -9.34 5.83 -7.41
CA MET A 71 -8.71 4.61 -6.90
C MET A 71 -8.57 4.64 -5.38
N LYS A 72 -8.14 5.78 -4.80
CA LYS A 72 -8.07 5.96 -3.34
C LYS A 72 -9.42 5.79 -2.66
N GLU A 73 -10.50 6.32 -3.25
CA GLU A 73 -11.87 6.18 -2.75
C GLU A 73 -12.39 4.73 -2.82
N LEU A 74 -12.01 3.98 -3.86
CA LEU A 74 -12.31 2.56 -3.99
C LEU A 74 -11.51 1.69 -3.01
N GLY A 75 -10.29 2.10 -2.68
CA GLY A 75 -9.37 1.37 -1.81
C GLY A 75 -9.09 -0.03 -2.34
N TYR A 76 -9.04 -1.02 -1.44
CA TYR A 76 -8.75 -2.42 -1.79
C TYR A 76 -9.82 -3.08 -2.67
N SER A 77 -11.03 -2.51 -2.72
CA SER A 77 -12.08 -2.95 -3.65
C SER A 77 -11.64 -2.80 -5.11
N PHE A 78 -10.68 -1.90 -5.38
CA PHE A 78 -10.06 -1.77 -6.70
C PHE A 78 -9.44 -3.09 -7.14
N TYR A 79 -8.69 -3.78 -6.27
CA TYR A 79 -8.09 -5.07 -6.62
C TYR A 79 -9.15 -6.10 -6.98
N LEU A 80 -10.20 -6.23 -6.16
CA LEU A 80 -11.26 -7.22 -6.42
C LEU A 80 -12.06 -6.95 -7.70
N LYS A 81 -12.15 -5.69 -8.11
CA LYS A 81 -12.91 -5.27 -9.29
C LYS A 81 -12.12 -5.33 -10.59
N TYR A 82 -10.82 -5.01 -10.55
CA TYR A 82 -10.01 -4.83 -11.76
C TYR A 82 -8.95 -5.90 -11.96
N VAL A 83 -8.63 -6.71 -10.94
CA VAL A 83 -7.70 -7.84 -11.07
C VAL A 83 -8.52 -9.11 -11.37
N PRO A 84 -8.14 -9.90 -12.40
CA PRO A 84 -8.80 -11.17 -12.70
C PRO A 84 -8.93 -12.05 -11.47
N GLU A 85 -10.07 -12.74 -11.29
CA GLU A 85 -10.36 -13.48 -10.07
C GLU A 85 -9.31 -14.58 -9.79
N GLU A 86 -8.80 -15.20 -10.85
CA GLU A 86 -7.73 -16.19 -10.81
C GLU A 86 -6.39 -15.64 -10.27
N GLU A 87 -6.15 -14.33 -10.39
CA GLU A 87 -4.93 -13.65 -9.94
C GLU A 87 -5.08 -12.98 -8.57
N GLN A 88 -6.30 -12.79 -8.06
CA GLN A 88 -6.52 -12.14 -6.76
C GLN A 88 -5.84 -12.88 -5.61
N LYS A 89 -5.84 -14.22 -5.64
CA LYS A 89 -5.13 -15.05 -4.65
C LYS A 89 -3.62 -14.84 -4.69
N MET A 90 -3.05 -14.57 -5.87
CA MET A 90 -1.63 -14.28 -6.02
C MET A 90 -1.27 -12.95 -5.36
N LEU A 91 -2.14 -11.93 -5.44
CA LEU A 91 -1.90 -10.65 -4.76
C LEU A 91 -1.88 -10.78 -3.22
N VAL A 92 -2.80 -11.58 -2.67
CA VAL A 92 -2.80 -11.90 -1.23
C VAL A 92 -1.51 -12.61 -0.84
N GLU A 93 -1.08 -13.60 -1.62
CA GLU A 93 0.14 -14.34 -1.34
C GLU A 93 1.40 -13.46 -1.47
N LEU A 94 1.46 -12.57 -2.46
CA LEU A 94 2.55 -11.60 -2.62
C LEU A 94 2.65 -10.66 -1.42
N ASN A 95 1.52 -10.10 -0.97
CA ASN A 95 1.47 -9.24 0.21
C ASN A 95 1.97 -10.00 1.45
N ARG A 96 1.41 -11.19 1.71
CA ARG A 96 1.79 -12.04 2.85
C ARG A 96 3.27 -12.42 2.82
N SER A 97 3.76 -12.89 1.68
CA SER A 97 5.16 -13.29 1.51
C SER A 97 6.11 -12.10 1.63
N GLY A 98 5.71 -10.92 1.16
CA GLY A 98 6.46 -9.67 1.32
C GLY A 98 6.67 -9.30 2.78
N PHE A 99 5.61 -9.30 3.60
CA PHE A 99 5.74 -9.05 5.04
C PHE A 99 6.54 -10.14 5.75
N LYS A 100 6.29 -11.42 5.43
CA LYS A 100 7.08 -12.52 6.01
C LYS A 100 8.57 -12.37 5.73
N PHE A 101 8.94 -11.92 4.53
CA PHE A 101 10.32 -11.63 4.17
C PHE A 101 10.84 -10.39 4.91
N PHE A 102 10.05 -9.32 4.98
CA PHE A 102 10.43 -8.10 5.70
C PHE A 102 10.77 -8.37 7.17
N ASP A 103 9.99 -9.22 7.84
CA ASP A 103 10.20 -9.61 9.24
C ASP A 103 11.53 -10.38 9.45
N THR A 104 12.10 -10.98 8.40
CA THR A 104 13.43 -11.62 8.50
C THR A 104 14.57 -10.61 8.61
N PHE A 105 14.35 -9.36 8.20
CA PHE A 105 15.36 -8.30 8.27
C PHE A 105 15.55 -7.71 9.66
N ALA A 106 14.89 -8.26 10.70
CA ALA A 106 14.94 -7.82 12.09
C ALA A 106 16.18 -6.95 12.38
N PHE A 107 15.99 -5.62 12.34
CA PHE A 107 17.04 -4.71 12.78
C PHE A 107 17.35 -5.10 14.21
N PRO A 108 18.63 -5.30 14.60
CA PRO A 108 18.96 -5.51 16.00
C PRO A 108 18.29 -4.38 16.76
N SER A 109 17.40 -4.74 17.69
CA SER A 109 16.65 -3.81 18.53
C SER A 109 17.63 -2.72 18.98
N LYS A 110 17.42 -1.48 18.51
CA LYS A 110 18.21 -0.36 19.03
C LYS A 110 17.97 -0.34 20.55
N PRO A 111 19.03 -0.44 21.38
CA PRO A 111 18.88 -0.30 22.81
C PRO A 111 18.72 1.19 23.07
N PHE A 112 17.49 1.62 23.30
CA PHE A 112 17.20 2.86 24.00
C PHE A 112 16.05 2.59 24.97
#